data_AF-A0A3D6DF24-F1
#
_entry.id   AF-A0A3D6DF24-F1
#
_cell.length_a   1.000
_cell.length_b   1.000
_cell.length_c   1.000
_cell.angle_alpha   90.00
_cell.angle_beta   90.00
_cell.angle_gamma   90.00
#
_symmetry.space_group_name_H-M   'P 1'
#
loop_
_entity.id
_entity.type
_entity.pdbx_description
1 polymer ?
#
loop_
_entity_poly.entity_id
_entity_poly.type
_entity_poly.pdbx_seq_one_letter_code
_entity_poly.pdbx_strand_id
1 'polypeptide(L)'
;MGSNPIDSTIIGGSRLKFLLPLFLVVFFLRIYGIEIFFDEEILPITLNLINSARESVKLVSFGVTHPDVVEALKSLEANGVKVTVVTDSESYCPLTHIVDTLPGLVHEKFLIIDSKTVLAGTMNFTVSGLKSDQNVAVLIEKSEAPEIFEAFLREFSNFQNGFFQNSKIPVKAESERVKLVFAPRYDPFQWISRILANARKEVLVAAYAFTDPQLTTVLKYLNSEGIDVKVLLDKRWNTENSYSEHVFLEGGIEVSLFPSPSHMHAKLILVDERWLLMGSANFTASARKKNDEFLMIIDSPELVMKARKWFFDLWKDAGSL
;
A
#
# COMPACT_ATOMS: atom_id res chain seq x y z
N MET A 1 49.81 -62.94 -8.19
CA MET A 1 50.54 -61.67 -8.38
C MET A 1 49.69 -60.56 -7.78
N GLY A 2 50.02 -60.19 -6.55
CA GLY A 2 49.41 -59.10 -5.82
C GLY A 2 50.36 -58.76 -4.69
N SER A 3 50.76 -57.49 -4.61
CA SER A 3 51.22 -56.79 -3.40
C SER A 3 51.86 -55.45 -3.80
N ASN A 4 51.31 -54.34 -3.28
CA ASN A 4 51.95 -53.02 -3.16
C ASN A 4 53.25 -53.11 -2.33
N PRO A 5 54.17 -52.13 -2.42
CA PRO A 5 54.20 -50.99 -1.47
C PRO A 5 54.63 -49.61 -2.08
N ILE A 6 54.03 -48.46 -1.68
CA ILE A 6 54.50 -47.42 -0.69
C ILE A 6 55.75 -46.66 -1.19
N ASP A 7 55.94 -45.32 -1.21
CA ASP A 7 55.39 -44.15 -0.50
C ASP A 7 55.71 -42.82 -1.24
N SER A 8 55.11 -41.73 -0.75
CA SER A 8 55.71 -40.42 -0.43
C SER A 8 54.97 -39.17 -0.98
N THR A 9 54.15 -38.61 -0.08
CA THR A 9 54.04 -37.19 0.31
C THR A 9 54.15 -36.09 -0.76
N ILE A 10 53.07 -35.31 -0.93
CA ILE A 10 53.09 -33.83 -0.74
C ILE A 10 51.77 -33.39 -0.08
N ILE A 11 51.93 -32.72 1.07
CA ILE A 11 50.90 -32.03 1.84
C ILE A 11 50.52 -30.74 1.12
N GLY A 12 49.24 -30.56 0.81
CA GLY A 12 48.70 -29.36 0.18
C GLY A 12 47.37 -28.96 0.81
N GLY A 13 47.41 -28.48 2.05
CA GLY A 13 46.28 -27.78 2.65
C GLY A 13 46.27 -26.32 2.21
N SER A 14 45.18 -25.84 1.61
CA SER A 14 44.65 -24.51 1.93
C SER A 14 43.22 -24.31 1.40
N ARG A 15 42.29 -24.31 2.36
CA ARG A 15 41.09 -23.48 2.48
C ARG A 15 40.28 -23.23 1.20
N LEU A 16 39.21 -24.02 1.06
CA LEU A 16 37.98 -23.62 0.37
C LEU A 16 37.54 -22.25 0.92
N LYS A 17 37.62 -21.20 0.09
CA LYS A 17 37.03 -19.90 0.39
C LYS A 17 35.51 -20.04 0.25
N PHE A 18 34.83 -20.33 1.36
CA PHE A 18 33.41 -20.03 1.48
C PHE A 18 33.26 -18.51 1.45
N LEU A 19 32.88 -17.99 0.29
CA LEU A 19 32.30 -16.65 0.16
C LEU A 19 30.92 -16.72 0.84
N LEU A 20 30.86 -16.36 2.12
CA LEU A 20 29.58 -15.99 2.73
C LEU A 20 29.05 -14.76 1.96
N PRO A 21 27.76 -14.73 1.57
CA PRO A 21 27.16 -13.50 1.10
C PRO A 21 27.19 -12.51 2.26
N LEU A 22 27.98 -11.46 2.10
CA LEU A 22 28.02 -10.33 3.00
C LEU A 22 26.66 -9.63 2.88
N PHE A 23 25.71 -9.98 3.74
CA PHE A 23 24.49 -9.19 3.93
C PHE A 23 24.93 -7.83 4.45
N LEU A 24 24.94 -6.84 3.55
CA LEU A 24 25.19 -5.46 3.86
C LEU A 24 23.99 -4.98 4.69
N VAL A 25 24.07 -5.11 6.01
CA VAL A 25 23.14 -4.44 6.92
C VAL A 25 23.51 -2.97 6.88
N VAL A 26 22.91 -2.23 5.96
CA VAL A 26 23.03 -0.77 5.92
C VAL A 26 22.20 -0.23 7.09
N PHE A 27 22.87 0.08 8.19
CA PHE A 27 22.32 0.96 9.22
C PHE A 27 22.23 2.37 8.63
N PHE A 28 21.10 2.70 8.00
CA PHE A 28 20.77 4.09 7.76
C PHE A 28 20.49 4.73 9.12
N LEU A 29 21.19 5.82 9.43
CA LEU A 29 20.78 6.76 10.48
C LEU A 29 19.38 7.25 10.10
N ARG A 30 18.35 6.64 10.71
CA ARG A 30 16.94 6.91 10.44
C ARG A 30 16.63 8.34 10.85
N ILE A 31 16.37 9.18 9.86
CA ILE A 31 15.73 10.47 10.07
C ILE A 31 14.27 10.24 9.66
N TYR A 32 13.37 10.24 10.65
CA TYR A 32 11.90 10.03 10.56
C TYR A 32 11.43 8.57 10.38
N GLY A 33 10.59 8.09 11.31
CA GLY A 33 10.03 6.72 11.26
C GLY A 33 8.68 6.60 10.55
N ILE A 34 8.39 7.54 9.64
CA ILE A 34 7.40 7.35 8.57
C ILE A 34 8.16 7.28 7.25
N GLU A 35 8.11 6.11 6.61
CA GLU A 35 8.81 5.83 5.35
C GLU A 35 7.80 5.49 4.24
N ILE A 36 8.13 5.80 2.98
CA ILE A 36 7.30 5.50 1.82
C ILE A 36 8.08 4.60 0.86
N PHE A 37 7.39 3.59 0.32
CA PHE A 37 7.93 2.58 -0.58
C PHE A 37 7.04 2.47 -1.82
N PHE A 38 7.65 2.14 -2.95
CA PHE A 38 6.99 2.04 -4.24
C PHE A 38 7.22 0.67 -4.87
N ASP A 39 6.20 0.15 -5.53
CA ASP A 39 6.27 -0.99 -6.45
C ASP A 39 7.09 -2.20 -5.92
N GLU A 40 8.19 -2.54 -6.58
CA GLU A 40 9.04 -3.70 -6.27
C GLU A 40 9.75 -3.61 -4.90
N GLU A 41 9.85 -2.43 -4.30
CA GLU A 41 10.42 -2.24 -2.96
C GLU A 41 9.53 -2.82 -1.86
N ILE A 42 8.21 -2.95 -2.13
CA ILE A 42 7.20 -3.30 -1.14
C ILE A 42 7.30 -4.78 -0.71
N LEU A 43 7.66 -5.70 -1.63
CA LEU A 43 7.78 -7.12 -1.30
C LEU A 43 8.94 -7.39 -0.34
N PRO A 44 10.19 -6.95 -0.61
CA PRO A 44 11.31 -7.14 0.33
C PRO A 44 11.04 -6.57 1.72
N ILE A 45 10.49 -5.35 1.82
CA ILE A 45 10.19 -4.76 3.14
C ILE A 45 9.10 -5.55 3.87
N THR A 46 8.07 -6.00 3.15
CA THR A 46 7.01 -6.87 3.71
C THR A 46 7.60 -8.16 4.28
N LEU A 47 8.43 -8.87 3.52
CA LEU A 47 9.04 -10.12 3.97
C LEU A 47 9.99 -9.90 5.15
N ASN A 48 10.78 -8.82 5.14
CA ASN A 48 11.66 -8.47 6.25
C ASN A 48 10.86 -8.21 7.53
N LEU A 49 9.76 -7.46 7.44
CA LEU A 49 8.87 -7.18 8.57
C LEU A 49 8.27 -8.47 9.14
N ILE A 50 7.72 -9.34 8.29
CA ILE A 50 7.17 -10.63 8.71
C ILE A 50 8.26 -11.48 9.40
N ASN A 51 9.40 -11.70 8.74
CA ASN A 51 10.48 -12.52 9.30
C ASN A 51 11.10 -11.97 10.60
N SER A 52 10.96 -10.66 10.84
CA SER A 52 11.41 -10.02 12.08
C SER A 52 10.45 -10.22 13.26
N ALA A 53 9.20 -10.61 13.02
CA ALA A 53 8.17 -10.75 14.05
C ALA A 53 8.57 -11.76 15.13
N ARG A 54 8.20 -11.45 16.37
CA ARG A 54 8.48 -12.27 17.56
C ARG A 54 7.24 -12.58 18.40
N GLU A 55 6.21 -11.76 18.30
CA GLU A 55 5.01 -11.85 19.14
C GLU A 55 3.75 -12.04 18.30
N SER A 56 3.51 -11.17 17.31
CA SER A 56 2.32 -11.26 16.49
C SER A 56 2.44 -10.60 15.12
N VAL A 57 1.72 -11.16 14.16
CA VAL A 57 1.47 -10.58 12.84
C VAL A 57 -0.03 -10.47 12.61
N LYS A 58 -0.49 -9.28 12.26
CA LYS A 58 -1.89 -9.01 11.90
C LYS A 58 -1.91 -8.49 10.47
N LEU A 59 -2.55 -9.19 9.56
CA LEU A 59 -2.60 -8.82 8.15
C LEU A 59 -4.05 -8.67 7.71
N VAL A 60 -4.37 -7.55 7.08
CA VAL A 60 -5.66 -7.28 6.43
C VAL A 60 -5.38 -7.02 4.96
N SER A 61 -6.13 -7.66 4.07
CA SER A 61 -6.02 -7.50 2.62
C SER A 61 -7.27 -8.03 1.95
N PHE A 62 -7.62 -7.54 0.76
CA PHE A 62 -8.69 -8.16 -0.03
C PHE A 62 -8.37 -9.63 -0.32
N GLY A 63 -7.13 -9.92 -0.74
CA GLY A 63 -6.62 -11.27 -0.94
C GLY A 63 -5.17 -11.43 -0.51
N VAL A 64 -4.77 -12.66 -0.17
CA VAL A 64 -3.43 -13.01 0.31
C VAL A 64 -2.97 -14.29 -0.38
N THR A 65 -2.23 -14.14 -1.47
CA THR A 65 -1.87 -15.27 -2.34
C THR A 65 -0.40 -15.29 -2.75
N HIS A 66 0.39 -14.27 -2.38
CA HIS A 66 1.81 -14.26 -2.70
C HIS A 66 2.52 -15.42 -1.96
N PRO A 67 3.18 -16.35 -2.66
CA PRO A 67 3.70 -17.58 -2.06
C PRO A 67 4.72 -17.30 -0.95
N ASP A 68 5.64 -16.35 -1.15
CA ASP A 68 6.66 -16.03 -0.15
C ASP A 68 6.05 -15.40 1.12
N VAL A 69 4.95 -14.63 0.97
CA VAL A 69 4.24 -14.04 2.11
C VAL A 69 3.50 -15.13 2.88
N VAL A 70 2.78 -15.99 2.16
CA VAL A 70 2.06 -17.13 2.73
C VAL A 70 3.01 -18.05 3.49
N GLU A 71 4.16 -18.38 2.89
CA GLU A 71 5.14 -19.28 3.51
C GLU A 71 5.80 -18.64 4.74
N ALA A 72 6.15 -17.35 4.67
CA ALA A 72 6.68 -16.63 5.83
C ALA A 72 5.68 -16.61 7.00
N LEU A 73 4.39 -16.37 6.73
CA LEU A 73 3.34 -16.40 7.75
C LEU A 73 3.15 -17.80 8.35
N LYS A 74 3.14 -18.86 7.54
CA LYS A 74 3.08 -20.25 8.02
C LYS A 74 4.28 -20.60 8.90
N SER A 75 5.48 -20.19 8.49
CA SER A 75 6.70 -20.43 9.23
C SER A 75 6.66 -19.76 10.61
N LEU A 76 6.17 -18.52 10.69
CA LEU A 76 5.98 -17.82 11.97
C LEU A 76 5.00 -18.54 12.89
N GLU A 77 3.84 -18.94 12.36
CA GLU A 77 2.83 -19.67 13.13
C GLU A 77 3.37 -21.00 13.67
N ALA A 78 4.12 -21.74 12.84
CA ALA A 78 4.80 -22.98 13.25
C ALA A 78 5.86 -22.74 14.36
N ASN A 79 6.42 -21.52 14.42
CA ASN A 79 7.37 -21.10 15.46
C ASN A 79 6.69 -20.43 16.67
N GLY A 80 5.36 -20.48 16.77
CA GLY A 80 4.60 -20.00 17.93
C GLY A 80 4.29 -18.49 17.92
N VAL A 81 4.56 -17.77 16.83
CA VAL A 81 4.16 -16.37 16.66
C VAL A 81 2.68 -16.32 16.31
N LYS A 82 1.91 -15.43 16.95
CA LYS A 82 0.48 -15.31 16.69
C LYS A 82 0.22 -14.63 15.34
N VAL A 83 -0.25 -15.39 14.35
CA VAL A 83 -0.66 -14.85 13.05
C VAL A 83 -2.19 -14.71 13.01
N THR A 84 -2.69 -13.58 12.52
CA THR A 84 -4.12 -13.39 12.28
C THR A 84 -4.30 -12.64 10.96
N VAL A 85 -5.05 -13.25 10.05
CA VAL A 85 -5.32 -12.73 8.71
C VAL A 85 -6.80 -12.42 8.59
N VAL A 86 -7.13 -11.29 7.95
CA VAL A 86 -8.50 -10.89 7.59
C VAL A 86 -8.55 -10.68 6.08
N THR A 87 -9.50 -11.32 5.42
CA THR A 87 -9.75 -11.13 3.98
C THR A 87 -11.23 -11.06 3.64
N ASP A 88 -11.50 -10.82 2.36
CA ASP A 88 -12.84 -10.84 1.79
C ASP A 88 -13.18 -12.21 1.17
N SER A 89 -14.46 -12.59 1.21
CA SER A 89 -14.96 -13.82 0.58
C SER A 89 -14.87 -13.82 -0.96
N GLU A 90 -14.76 -12.64 -1.59
CA GLU A 90 -14.54 -12.51 -3.03
C GLU A 90 -13.07 -12.72 -3.44
N SER A 91 -12.19 -13.10 -2.50
CA SER A 91 -10.79 -13.42 -2.78
C SER A 91 -10.33 -14.73 -2.16
N TYR A 92 -9.07 -15.08 -2.44
CA TYR A 92 -8.45 -16.32 -1.96
C TYR A 92 -7.39 -16.03 -0.88
N CYS A 93 -7.40 -16.86 0.16
CA CYS A 93 -6.35 -16.96 1.16
C CYS A 93 -6.14 -18.43 1.55
N PRO A 94 -4.92 -18.97 1.43
CA PRO A 94 -4.62 -20.37 1.78
C PRO A 94 -4.33 -20.59 3.28
N LEU A 95 -4.48 -19.56 4.12
CA LEU A 95 -4.25 -19.61 5.57
C LEU A 95 -5.60 -19.70 6.29
N THR A 96 -5.61 -20.08 7.57
CA THR A 96 -6.78 -19.82 8.41
C THR A 96 -6.93 -18.32 8.64
N HIS A 97 -8.12 -17.78 8.40
CA HIS A 97 -8.36 -16.34 8.41
C HIS A 97 -9.79 -16.02 8.78
N ILE A 98 -10.00 -14.75 9.17
CA ILE A 98 -11.32 -14.16 9.33
C ILE A 98 -11.78 -13.70 7.94
N VAL A 99 -13.02 -14.04 7.58
CA VAL A 99 -13.59 -13.74 6.26
C VAL A 99 -14.79 -12.82 6.42
N ASP A 100 -14.79 -11.69 5.73
CA ASP A 100 -16.03 -10.95 5.50
C ASP A 100 -16.83 -11.59 4.36
N THR A 101 -18.13 -11.77 4.60
CA THR A 101 -19.09 -12.32 3.63
C THR A 101 -20.22 -11.33 3.32
N LEU A 102 -20.13 -10.12 3.86
CA LEU A 102 -21.09 -9.06 3.60
C LEU A 102 -20.89 -8.46 2.20
N PRO A 103 -21.85 -7.68 1.67
CA PRO A 103 -21.80 -7.24 0.27
C PRO A 103 -20.70 -6.22 -0.05
N GLY A 104 -20.27 -5.37 0.89
CA GLY A 104 -19.10 -4.52 0.71
C GLY A 104 -17.81 -5.33 0.79
N LEU A 105 -16.69 -4.74 0.35
CA LEU A 105 -15.42 -5.45 0.36
C LEU A 105 -14.57 -5.07 1.58
N VAL A 106 -13.86 -6.06 2.17
CA VAL A 106 -12.64 -5.81 2.93
C VAL A 106 -11.55 -5.41 1.96
N HIS A 107 -11.44 -4.11 1.74
CA HIS A 107 -10.50 -3.56 0.79
C HIS A 107 -9.38 -2.77 1.47
N GLU A 108 -9.28 -2.78 2.78
CA GLU A 108 -8.08 -2.32 3.49
C GLU A 108 -6.88 -3.24 3.25
N LYS A 109 -5.68 -2.65 3.16
CA LYS A 109 -4.43 -3.41 3.08
C LYS A 109 -3.40 -2.86 4.06
N PHE A 110 -3.22 -3.58 5.16
CA PHE A 110 -2.21 -3.25 6.15
C PHE A 110 -1.69 -4.48 6.89
N LEU A 111 -0.48 -4.34 7.42
CA LEU A 111 0.28 -5.36 8.14
C LEU A 111 0.82 -4.75 9.43
N ILE A 112 0.43 -5.28 10.59
CA ILE A 112 0.94 -4.86 11.90
C ILE A 112 1.86 -5.95 12.45
N ILE A 113 3.07 -5.55 12.84
CA ILE A 113 4.10 -6.42 13.44
C ILE A 113 4.31 -6.05 14.90
N ASP A 114 4.23 -7.04 15.80
CA ASP A 114 4.59 -6.99 17.22
C ASP A 114 4.04 -5.78 17.99
N SER A 115 2.90 -5.24 17.56
CA SER A 115 2.30 -4.01 18.09
C SER A 115 3.26 -2.79 18.09
N LYS A 116 4.20 -2.75 17.14
CA LYS A 116 5.28 -1.75 17.04
C LYS A 116 5.28 -0.99 15.72
N THR A 117 4.93 -1.64 14.62
CA THR A 117 5.03 -1.05 13.29
C THR A 117 3.85 -1.49 12.43
N VAL A 118 3.35 -0.57 11.60
CA VAL A 118 2.33 -0.85 10.59
C VAL A 118 2.84 -0.49 9.20
N LEU A 119 2.73 -1.42 8.26
CA LEU A 119 2.87 -1.16 6.83
C LEU A 119 1.46 -1.11 6.23
N ALA A 120 1.07 0.02 5.65
CA ALA A 120 -0.25 0.21 5.05
C ALA A 120 -0.11 0.81 3.65
N GLY A 121 -0.94 0.37 2.70
CA GLY A 121 -0.76 0.78 1.31
C GLY A 121 -1.92 0.48 0.39
N THR A 122 -1.65 0.63 -0.91
CA THR A 122 -2.62 0.41 -1.99
C THR A 122 -2.63 -1.06 -2.46
N MET A 123 -1.61 -1.84 -2.10
CA MET A 123 -1.32 -3.18 -2.60
C MET A 123 -2.10 -4.28 -1.90
N ASN A 124 -2.64 -5.23 -2.66
CA ASN A 124 -3.00 -6.53 -2.08
C ASN A 124 -1.74 -7.38 -1.88
N PHE A 125 -1.76 -8.30 -0.92
CA PHE A 125 -0.68 -9.27 -0.69
C PHE A 125 -0.78 -10.47 -1.66
N THR A 126 -0.99 -10.17 -2.94
CA THR A 126 -1.07 -11.12 -4.06
C THR A 126 0.20 -11.06 -4.91
N VAL A 127 0.37 -12.00 -5.84
CA VAL A 127 1.51 -11.98 -6.78
C VAL A 127 1.54 -10.68 -7.59
N SER A 128 0.40 -10.27 -8.18
CA SER A 128 0.36 -9.05 -8.97
C SER A 128 0.60 -7.80 -8.10
N GLY A 129 -0.07 -7.74 -6.94
CA GLY A 129 -0.03 -6.57 -6.06
C GLY A 129 1.37 -6.27 -5.50
N LEU A 130 2.20 -7.29 -5.32
CA LEU A 130 3.55 -7.15 -4.75
C LEU A 130 4.69 -7.26 -5.78
N LYS A 131 4.41 -7.58 -7.05
CA LYS A 131 5.47 -7.74 -8.08
C LYS A 131 5.26 -6.97 -9.37
N SER A 132 4.02 -6.74 -9.79
CA SER A 132 3.74 -6.18 -11.12
C SER A 132 2.96 -4.88 -11.10
N ASP A 133 2.03 -4.74 -10.15
CA ASP A 133 1.14 -3.59 -10.08
C ASP A 133 1.86 -2.40 -9.44
N GLN A 134 1.62 -1.20 -9.98
CA GLN A 134 2.21 0.02 -9.45
C GLN A 134 1.48 0.44 -8.17
N ASN A 135 2.19 0.48 -7.05
CA ASN A 135 1.61 0.64 -5.71
C ASN A 135 2.46 1.54 -4.82
N VAL A 136 1.82 2.08 -3.79
CA VAL A 136 2.46 2.88 -2.75
C VAL A 136 2.16 2.26 -1.40
N ALA A 137 3.17 2.15 -0.55
CA ALA A 137 3.03 1.74 0.84
C ALA A 137 3.76 2.69 1.77
N VAL A 138 3.20 2.90 2.96
CA VAL A 138 3.79 3.71 4.03
C VAL A 138 4.00 2.82 5.25
N LEU A 139 5.22 2.89 5.79
CA LEU A 139 5.61 2.25 7.04
C LEU A 139 5.58 3.28 8.15
N ILE A 140 4.88 2.97 9.25
CA ILE A 140 4.76 3.85 10.41
C ILE A 140 5.16 3.09 11.66
N GLU A 141 6.15 3.62 12.37
CA GLU A 141 6.50 3.13 13.70
C GLU A 141 5.61 3.76 14.77
N LYS A 142 5.20 2.96 15.75
CA LYS A 142 4.36 3.39 16.87
C LYS A 142 4.98 4.55 17.65
N SER A 143 6.31 4.62 17.74
CA SER A 143 7.02 5.71 18.42
C SER A 143 6.84 7.07 17.75
N GLU A 144 6.56 7.11 16.45
CA GLU A 144 6.43 8.36 15.69
C GLU A 144 5.00 8.88 15.64
N ALA A 145 4.04 7.96 15.51
CA ALA A 145 2.62 8.31 15.40
C ALA A 145 1.76 7.30 16.19
N PRO A 146 1.82 7.30 17.53
CA PRO A 146 1.12 6.33 18.36
C PRO A 146 -0.39 6.38 18.14
N GLU A 147 -0.99 7.55 17.93
CA GLU A 147 -2.43 7.71 17.69
C GLU A 147 -2.89 7.01 16.40
N ILE A 148 -2.06 7.10 15.35
CA ILE A 148 -2.30 6.47 14.06
C ILE A 148 -2.14 4.95 14.18
N PHE A 149 -1.10 4.52 14.87
CA PHE A 149 -0.87 3.11 15.15
C PHE A 149 -2.03 2.48 15.93
N GLU A 150 -2.48 3.12 17.00
CA GLU A 150 -3.61 2.66 17.80
C GLU A 150 -4.94 2.69 17.02
N ALA A 151 -5.08 3.55 16.01
CA ALA A 151 -6.22 3.49 15.11
C ALA A 151 -6.22 2.22 14.25
N PHE A 152 -5.09 1.82 13.66
CA PHE A 152 -5.01 0.53 12.95
C PHE A 152 -5.28 -0.67 13.87
N LEU A 153 -4.82 -0.63 15.13
CA LEU A 153 -5.15 -1.68 16.09
C LEU A 153 -6.65 -1.74 16.43
N ARG A 154 -7.29 -0.58 16.62
CA ARG A 154 -8.75 -0.50 16.84
C ARG A 154 -9.53 -0.99 15.62
N GLU A 155 -9.08 -0.65 14.43
CA GLU A 155 -9.71 -1.13 13.20
C GLU A 155 -9.57 -2.64 13.05
N PHE A 156 -8.38 -3.17 13.27
CA PHE A 156 -8.19 -4.61 13.30
C PHE A 156 -9.08 -5.30 14.35
N SER A 157 -9.27 -4.66 15.50
CA SER A 157 -10.17 -5.15 16.54
C SER A 157 -11.64 -5.19 16.08
N ASN A 158 -12.10 -4.26 15.23
CA ASN A 158 -13.43 -4.36 14.62
C ASN A 158 -13.58 -5.70 13.89
N PHE A 159 -12.63 -6.03 12.99
CA PHE A 159 -12.67 -7.27 12.22
C PHE A 159 -12.57 -8.53 13.10
N GLN A 160 -11.73 -8.51 14.14
CA GLN A 160 -11.64 -9.63 15.09
C GLN A 160 -12.94 -9.91 15.84
N ASN A 161 -13.76 -8.88 16.04
CA ASN A 161 -15.07 -9.00 16.68
C ASN A 161 -16.21 -9.23 15.66
N GLY A 162 -15.89 -9.45 14.38
CA GLY A 162 -16.88 -9.66 13.32
C GLY A 162 -17.60 -8.38 12.90
N PHE A 163 -17.07 -7.21 13.24
CA PHE A 163 -17.62 -5.93 12.78
C PHE A 163 -16.95 -5.52 11.48
N PHE A 164 -17.76 -5.47 10.43
CA PHE A 164 -17.40 -5.05 9.08
C PHE A 164 -18.32 -3.93 8.61
N GLN A 165 -17.86 -3.13 7.67
CA GLN A 165 -18.64 -2.10 6.97
C GLN A 165 -19.38 -1.17 7.96
N ASN A 166 -20.71 -1.09 7.87
CA ASN A 166 -21.51 -0.19 8.70
C ASN A 166 -21.71 -0.68 10.15
N SER A 167 -21.34 -1.92 10.46
CA SER A 167 -21.39 -2.44 11.85
C SER A 167 -20.18 -2.03 12.68
N LYS A 168 -19.11 -1.52 12.06
CA LYS A 168 -17.88 -1.09 12.73
C LYS A 168 -18.12 0.03 13.73
N ILE A 169 -17.38 -0.04 14.84
CA ILE A 169 -17.15 1.10 15.71
C ILE A 169 -16.31 2.11 14.89
N PRO A 170 -16.78 3.35 14.65
CA PRO A 170 -16.07 4.30 13.81
C PRO A 170 -14.65 4.61 14.32
N VAL A 171 -13.64 4.43 13.45
CA VAL A 171 -12.24 4.73 13.77
C VAL A 171 -11.73 5.89 12.92
N LYS A 172 -11.10 6.85 13.61
CA LYS A 172 -10.25 7.90 13.03
C LYS A 172 -9.15 8.27 14.02
N ALA A 173 -8.07 8.84 13.52
CA ALA A 173 -7.02 9.42 14.33
C ALA A 173 -6.33 10.58 13.61
N GLU A 174 -5.66 11.40 14.40
CA GLU A 174 -4.87 12.54 13.95
C GLU A 174 -3.65 12.65 14.87
N SER A 175 -2.48 12.79 14.27
CA SER A 175 -1.23 13.20 14.92
C SER A 175 -0.80 14.54 14.32
N GLU A 176 0.37 15.06 14.70
CA GLU A 176 0.89 16.32 14.18
C GLU A 176 0.94 16.36 12.64
N ARG A 177 1.33 15.23 12.02
CA ARG A 177 1.58 15.15 10.57
C ARG A 177 0.63 14.23 9.82
N VAL A 178 -0.14 13.38 10.50
CA VAL A 178 -0.92 12.34 9.84
C VAL A 178 -2.37 12.41 10.30
N LYS A 179 -3.30 12.34 9.35
CA LYS A 179 -4.72 12.09 9.60
C LYS A 179 -5.09 10.75 8.99
N LEU A 180 -5.88 9.95 9.69
CA LEU A 180 -6.31 8.63 9.27
C LEU A 180 -7.81 8.47 9.53
N VAL A 181 -8.54 8.01 8.52
CA VAL A 181 -9.96 7.67 8.64
C VAL A 181 -10.28 6.35 7.98
N PHE A 182 -11.26 5.65 8.54
CA PHE A 182 -11.76 4.37 8.02
C PHE A 182 -13.19 4.51 7.50
N ALA A 183 -13.39 4.14 6.24
CA ALA A 183 -14.68 3.98 5.58
C ALA A 183 -15.31 2.62 5.98
N PRO A 184 -16.63 2.42 5.83
CA PRO A 184 -17.62 3.40 5.38
C PRO A 184 -18.11 4.32 6.50
N ARG A 185 -17.57 4.18 7.73
CA ARG A 185 -18.02 4.97 8.89
C ARG A 185 -17.65 6.45 8.77
N TYR A 186 -16.55 6.76 8.10
CA TYR A 186 -16.20 8.11 7.66
C TYR A 186 -16.04 8.14 6.14
N ASP A 187 -16.67 9.10 5.47
CA ASP A 187 -16.53 9.29 4.02
C ASP A 187 -15.15 9.91 3.70
N PRO A 188 -14.24 9.19 3.00
CA PRO A 188 -12.91 9.70 2.63
C PRO A 188 -12.96 10.99 1.80
N PHE A 189 -13.99 11.18 0.98
CA PHE A 189 -14.10 12.37 0.12
C PHE A 189 -14.25 13.66 0.94
N GLN A 190 -14.89 13.61 2.11
CA GLN A 190 -14.99 14.77 2.99
C GLN A 190 -13.63 15.23 3.51
N TRP A 191 -12.66 14.33 3.59
CA TRP A 191 -11.30 14.64 4.04
C TRP A 191 -10.43 15.08 2.87
N ILE A 192 -10.54 14.40 1.72
CA ILE A 192 -9.89 14.80 0.47
C ILE A 192 -10.28 16.24 0.08
N SER A 193 -11.58 16.54 0.05
CA SER A 193 -12.10 17.86 -0.36
C SER A 193 -11.59 19.00 0.53
N ARG A 194 -11.36 18.77 1.82
CA ARG A 194 -10.78 19.79 2.73
C ARG A 194 -9.34 20.14 2.38
N ILE A 195 -8.54 19.16 1.95
CA ILE A 195 -7.18 19.43 1.50
C ILE A 195 -7.21 20.11 0.14
N LEU A 196 -8.01 19.60 -0.80
CA LEU A 196 -8.16 20.16 -2.14
C LEU A 196 -8.67 21.61 -2.14
N ALA A 197 -9.58 21.98 -1.23
CA ALA A 197 -10.04 23.38 -1.09
C ALA A 197 -8.92 24.38 -0.74
N ASN A 198 -7.79 23.87 -0.22
CA ASN A 198 -6.63 24.68 0.12
C ASN A 198 -5.49 24.57 -0.90
N ALA A 199 -5.68 23.85 -2.02
CA ALA A 199 -4.70 23.76 -3.09
C ALA A 199 -4.44 25.13 -3.73
N ARG A 200 -3.19 25.41 -4.11
CA ARG A 200 -2.75 26.70 -4.65
C ARG A 200 -1.83 26.58 -5.87
N LYS A 201 -1.22 25.42 -6.11
CA LYS A 201 -0.19 25.24 -7.13
C LYS A 201 -0.44 24.01 -8.00
N GLU A 202 -0.52 22.83 -7.38
CA GLU A 202 -0.50 21.56 -8.11
C GLU A 202 -1.37 20.52 -7.39
N VAL A 203 -2.12 19.74 -8.18
CA VAL A 203 -2.81 18.53 -7.75
C VAL A 203 -2.49 17.40 -8.71
N LEU A 204 -1.80 16.36 -8.21
CA LEU A 204 -1.49 15.16 -8.97
C LEU A 204 -2.33 14.00 -8.44
N VAL A 205 -3.05 13.30 -9.32
CA VAL A 205 -3.92 12.18 -8.96
C VAL A 205 -3.46 10.92 -9.68
N ALA A 206 -3.13 9.86 -8.95
CA ALA A 206 -2.96 8.52 -9.52
C ALA A 206 -4.07 7.60 -9.03
N ALA A 207 -4.78 6.96 -9.97
CA ALA A 207 -5.95 6.16 -9.66
C ALA A 207 -6.09 4.90 -10.52
N TYR A 208 -6.36 3.79 -9.86
CA TYR A 208 -6.82 2.57 -10.53
C TYR A 208 -8.24 2.72 -11.08
N ALA A 209 -9.20 2.89 -10.18
CA ALA A 209 -10.62 3.04 -10.51
C ALA A 209 -11.11 4.46 -10.21
N PHE A 210 -11.60 5.16 -11.24
CA PHE A 210 -12.03 6.56 -11.17
C PHE A 210 -13.46 6.74 -11.67
N THR A 211 -14.43 6.77 -10.75
CA THR A 211 -15.87 6.91 -11.05
C THR A 211 -16.60 7.89 -10.14
N ASP A 212 -15.87 8.71 -9.38
CA ASP A 212 -16.48 9.66 -8.44
C ASP A 212 -16.71 11.04 -9.08
N PRO A 213 -17.95 11.38 -9.45
CA PRO A 213 -18.26 12.68 -10.06
C PRO A 213 -18.00 13.86 -9.11
N GLN A 214 -18.01 13.64 -7.79
CA GLN A 214 -17.69 14.71 -6.84
C GLN A 214 -16.21 15.08 -6.91
N LEU A 215 -15.33 14.08 -7.06
CA LEU A 215 -13.90 14.32 -7.26
C LEU A 215 -13.64 14.95 -8.63
N THR A 216 -14.25 14.44 -9.70
CA THR A 216 -14.20 15.05 -11.04
C THR A 216 -14.54 16.53 -10.99
N THR A 217 -15.64 16.89 -10.32
CA THR A 217 -16.11 18.28 -10.20
C THR A 217 -15.09 19.16 -9.49
N VAL A 218 -14.52 18.69 -8.37
CA VAL A 218 -13.51 19.44 -7.62
C VAL A 218 -12.24 19.64 -8.45
N LEU A 219 -11.74 18.61 -9.13
CA LEU A 219 -10.55 18.71 -9.97
C LEU A 219 -10.74 19.72 -11.11
N LYS A 220 -11.89 19.70 -11.79
CA LYS A 220 -12.21 20.66 -12.85
C LYS A 220 -12.29 22.09 -12.33
N TYR A 221 -12.90 22.27 -11.15
CA TYR A 221 -12.94 23.56 -10.49
C TYR A 221 -11.54 24.09 -10.19
N LEU A 222 -10.67 23.30 -9.55
CA LEU A 222 -9.29 23.71 -9.26
C LEU A 222 -8.51 24.07 -10.53
N ASN A 223 -8.65 23.27 -11.59
CA ASN A 223 -8.02 23.55 -12.87
C ASN A 223 -8.53 24.86 -13.49
N SER A 224 -9.83 25.17 -13.35
CA SER A 224 -10.41 26.44 -13.82
C SER A 224 -9.92 27.66 -13.03
N GLU A 225 -9.48 27.47 -11.79
CA GLU A 225 -8.83 28.49 -10.94
C GLU A 225 -7.32 28.62 -11.23
N GLY A 226 -6.80 27.90 -12.23
CA GLY A 226 -5.40 27.98 -12.67
C GLY A 226 -4.42 27.11 -11.87
N ILE A 227 -4.91 26.19 -11.04
CA ILE A 227 -4.07 25.18 -10.38
C ILE A 227 -3.69 24.12 -11.42
N ASP A 228 -2.43 23.68 -11.43
CA ASP A 228 -1.98 22.61 -12.32
C ASP A 228 -2.56 21.27 -11.86
N VAL A 229 -3.49 20.69 -12.62
CA VAL A 229 -4.11 19.41 -12.31
C VAL A 229 -3.71 18.36 -13.34
N LYS A 230 -3.15 17.25 -12.86
CA LYS A 230 -2.73 16.10 -13.67
C LYS A 230 -3.30 14.81 -13.12
N VAL A 231 -3.83 13.96 -13.99
CA VAL A 231 -4.48 12.71 -13.60
C VAL A 231 -3.88 11.53 -14.37
N LEU A 232 -3.28 10.59 -13.65
CA LEU A 232 -2.75 9.33 -14.17
C LEU A 232 -3.72 8.19 -13.81
N LEU A 233 -4.27 7.53 -14.83
CA LEU A 233 -5.26 6.48 -14.64
C LEU A 233 -4.77 5.13 -15.18
N ASP A 234 -5.26 4.04 -14.59
CA ASP A 234 -5.12 2.72 -15.22
C ASP A 234 -5.87 2.70 -16.56
N LYS A 235 -5.16 2.45 -17.67
CA LYS A 235 -5.74 2.49 -19.02
C LYS A 235 -6.91 1.53 -19.15
N ARG A 236 -6.66 0.24 -18.88
CA ARG A 236 -7.61 -0.83 -19.14
C ARG A 236 -8.88 -0.60 -18.33
N TRP A 237 -8.74 -0.32 -17.03
CA TRP A 237 -9.87 -0.14 -16.15
C TRP A 237 -10.74 1.04 -16.60
N ASN A 238 -10.13 2.17 -16.95
CA ASN A 238 -10.88 3.39 -17.23
C ASN A 238 -11.45 3.43 -18.65
N THR A 239 -10.80 2.83 -19.65
CA THR A 239 -11.33 2.81 -21.02
C THR A 239 -12.34 1.69 -21.29
N GLU A 240 -12.29 0.59 -20.53
CA GLU A 240 -13.23 -0.53 -20.70
C GLU A 240 -14.46 -0.42 -19.78
N ASN A 241 -14.47 0.51 -18.82
CA ASN A 241 -15.57 0.71 -17.88
C ASN A 241 -16.39 1.96 -18.21
N SER A 242 -17.66 1.76 -18.60
CA SER A 242 -18.58 2.85 -18.97
C SER A 242 -18.95 3.81 -17.84
N TYR A 243 -18.67 3.45 -16.58
CA TYR A 243 -18.86 4.33 -15.43
C TYR A 243 -17.63 5.19 -15.12
N SER A 244 -16.52 5.00 -15.83
CA SER A 244 -15.33 5.82 -15.63
C SER A 244 -15.62 7.29 -15.95
N GLU A 245 -15.16 8.16 -15.06
CA GLU A 245 -15.33 9.61 -15.19
C GLU A 245 -14.21 10.26 -16.03
N HIS A 246 -13.28 9.48 -16.60
CA HIS A 246 -12.10 10.01 -17.32
C HIS A 246 -12.49 10.95 -18.46
N VAL A 247 -13.55 10.63 -19.23
CA VAL A 247 -14.05 11.45 -20.35
C VAL A 247 -14.49 12.85 -19.92
N PHE A 248 -14.87 13.04 -18.65
CA PHE A 248 -15.30 14.35 -18.15
C PHE A 248 -14.13 15.25 -17.73
N LEU A 249 -12.93 14.67 -17.56
CA LEU A 249 -11.69 15.40 -17.31
C LEU A 249 -11.11 15.97 -18.61
N GLU A 250 -11.42 15.34 -19.75
CA GLU A 250 -11.03 15.80 -21.08
C GLU A 250 -11.53 17.24 -21.35
N GLY A 251 -10.69 18.05 -21.99
CA GLY A 251 -11.02 19.45 -22.32
C GLY A 251 -10.61 20.50 -21.28
N GLY A 252 -9.71 20.16 -20.35
CA GLY A 252 -9.08 21.14 -19.48
C GLY A 252 -8.00 20.58 -18.56
N ILE A 253 -8.12 19.31 -18.16
CA ILE A 253 -7.17 18.62 -17.30
C ILE A 253 -6.29 17.71 -18.15
N GLU A 254 -4.99 17.68 -17.87
CA GLU A 254 -4.08 16.71 -18.48
C GLU A 254 -4.34 15.33 -17.89
N VAL A 255 -4.70 14.36 -18.75
CA VAL A 255 -4.95 12.98 -18.37
C VAL A 255 -4.00 12.05 -19.13
N SER A 256 -3.30 11.20 -18.39
CA SER A 256 -2.44 10.16 -18.95
C SER A 256 -2.95 8.78 -18.55
N LEU A 257 -2.83 7.82 -19.48
CA LEU A 257 -3.28 6.44 -19.25
C LEU A 257 -2.10 5.48 -19.17
N PHE A 258 -1.91 4.91 -17.98
CA PHE A 258 -0.85 3.94 -17.72
C PHE A 258 -1.13 2.62 -18.45
N PRO A 259 -0.19 2.11 -19.27
CA PRO A 259 -0.44 1.00 -20.19
C PRO A 259 -0.40 -0.38 -19.51
N SER A 260 -1.14 -1.32 -20.11
CA SER A 260 -1.05 -2.77 -19.82
C SER A 260 0.30 -3.36 -20.30
N PRO A 261 0.77 -4.51 -19.77
CA PRO A 261 0.05 -5.50 -18.94
C PRO A 261 0.07 -5.28 -17.43
N SER A 262 0.86 -4.32 -16.92
CA SER A 262 0.82 -3.91 -15.52
C SER A 262 -0.40 -3.02 -15.24
N HIS A 263 -0.77 -2.87 -13.98
CA HIS A 263 -1.86 -1.99 -13.56
C HIS A 263 -1.33 -0.79 -12.77
N MET A 264 -1.95 0.38 -13.00
CA MET A 264 -1.78 1.53 -12.12
C MET A 264 -2.66 1.36 -10.88
N HIS A 265 -2.20 0.59 -9.89
CA HIS A 265 -3.02 0.21 -8.73
C HIS A 265 -2.93 1.17 -7.53
N ALA A 266 -2.27 2.33 -7.65
CA ALA A 266 -2.26 3.31 -6.58
C ALA A 266 -3.57 4.10 -6.49
N LYS A 267 -3.79 4.66 -5.29
CA LYS A 267 -4.87 5.58 -4.95
C LYS A 267 -4.22 6.73 -4.20
N LEU A 268 -3.78 7.72 -4.95
CA LEU A 268 -2.84 8.73 -4.50
C LEU A 268 -3.32 10.12 -4.97
N ILE A 269 -3.30 11.10 -4.07
CA ILE A 269 -3.42 12.51 -4.42
C ILE A 269 -2.27 13.26 -3.77
N LEU A 270 -1.52 14.03 -4.55
CA LEU A 270 -0.47 14.93 -4.07
C LEU A 270 -0.95 16.37 -4.24
N VAL A 271 -0.75 17.21 -3.22
CA VAL A 271 -1.17 18.61 -3.26
C VAL A 271 -0.04 19.53 -2.81
N ASP A 272 0.28 20.51 -3.67
CA ASP A 272 1.20 21.63 -3.41
C ASP A 272 2.57 21.24 -2.82
N GLU A 273 3.14 20.11 -3.25
CA GLU A 273 4.43 19.60 -2.76
C GLU A 273 4.48 19.37 -1.22
N ARG A 274 3.31 19.28 -0.57
CA ARG A 274 3.20 19.24 0.89
C ARG A 274 2.34 18.09 1.40
N TRP A 275 1.17 17.88 0.79
CA TRP A 275 0.22 16.89 1.24
C TRP A 275 0.26 15.64 0.38
N LEU A 276 0.40 14.50 1.05
CA LEU A 276 0.26 13.16 0.48
C LEU A 276 -1.04 12.55 0.99
N LEU A 277 -1.99 12.29 0.11
CA LEU A 277 -3.21 11.56 0.42
C LEU A 277 -3.11 10.19 -0.25
N MET A 278 -3.20 9.13 0.54
CA MET A 278 -3.17 7.77 0.01
C MET A 278 -3.99 6.82 0.86
N GLY A 279 -4.35 5.68 0.30
CA GLY A 279 -5.05 4.66 1.05
C GLY A 279 -5.42 3.47 0.19
N SER A 280 -6.33 2.66 0.72
CA SER A 280 -6.87 1.56 -0.06
C SER A 280 -8.03 1.98 -0.96
N ALA A 281 -8.72 3.07 -0.60
CA ALA A 281 -9.94 3.55 -1.24
C ALA A 281 -9.71 3.96 -2.69
N ASN A 282 -10.33 3.23 -3.63
CA ASN A 282 -10.51 3.72 -5.00
C ASN A 282 -11.35 5.00 -5.01
N PHE A 283 -11.25 5.82 -6.06
CA PHE A 283 -12.07 7.02 -6.21
C PHE A 283 -13.43 6.67 -6.82
N THR A 284 -14.23 5.91 -6.05
CA THR A 284 -15.54 5.39 -6.44
C THR A 284 -16.56 5.54 -5.29
N ALA A 285 -17.85 5.50 -5.61
CA ALA A 285 -18.90 5.58 -4.59
C ALA A 285 -18.89 4.38 -3.61
N SER A 286 -18.51 3.18 -4.07
CA SER A 286 -18.45 1.99 -3.22
C SER A 286 -17.35 2.09 -2.16
N ALA A 287 -16.17 2.59 -2.53
CA ALA A 287 -15.07 2.83 -1.60
C ALA A 287 -15.44 3.84 -0.50
N ARG A 288 -16.31 4.81 -0.80
CA ARG A 288 -16.74 5.83 0.17
C ARG A 288 -17.80 5.35 1.15
N LYS A 289 -18.74 4.52 0.68
CA LYS A 289 -20.01 4.29 1.38
C LYS A 289 -20.30 2.85 1.74
N LYS A 290 -19.52 1.91 1.21
CA LYS A 290 -19.82 0.48 1.32
C LYS A 290 -18.63 -0.34 1.81
N ASN A 291 -17.48 -0.19 1.17
CA ASN A 291 -16.30 -1.00 1.45
C ASN A 291 -15.62 -0.55 2.74
N ASP A 292 -14.97 -1.51 3.41
CA ASP A 292 -13.97 -1.22 4.42
C ASP A 292 -12.71 -0.74 3.70
N GLU A 293 -12.35 0.52 3.95
CA GLU A 293 -11.23 1.21 3.33
C GLU A 293 -10.59 2.15 4.36
N PHE A 294 -9.33 2.52 4.14
CA PHE A 294 -8.73 3.64 4.86
C PHE A 294 -8.25 4.72 3.91
N LEU A 295 -8.23 5.96 4.42
CA LEU A 295 -7.56 7.10 3.82
C LEU A 295 -6.60 7.70 4.85
N MET A 296 -5.36 7.89 4.43
CA MET A 296 -4.31 8.56 5.17
C MET A 296 -3.94 9.87 4.47
N ILE A 297 -3.79 10.95 5.25
CA ILE A 297 -3.36 12.27 4.78
C ILE A 297 -2.11 12.63 5.58
N ILE A 298 -1.00 12.84 4.89
CA ILE A 298 0.31 13.07 5.49
C ILE A 298 0.82 14.46 5.07
N ASP A 299 1.15 15.30 6.06
CA ASP A 299 1.88 16.56 5.88
C ASP A 299 3.39 16.27 5.89
N SER A 300 3.97 16.04 4.71
CA SER A 300 5.40 15.76 4.59
C SER A 300 5.90 16.11 3.21
N PRO A 301 6.54 17.28 3.04
CA PRO A 301 7.19 17.64 1.78
C PRO A 301 8.18 16.58 1.31
N GLU A 302 8.91 15.93 2.21
CA GLU A 302 9.86 14.88 1.85
C GLU A 302 9.17 13.68 1.17
N LEU A 303 8.11 13.15 1.78
CA LEU A 303 7.40 11.99 1.22
C LEU A 303 6.66 12.37 -0.07
N VAL A 304 6.12 13.59 -0.14
CA VAL A 304 5.48 14.10 -1.35
C VAL A 304 6.48 14.21 -2.49
N MET A 305 7.70 14.69 -2.25
CA MET A 305 8.71 14.77 -3.32
C MET A 305 9.12 13.39 -3.84
N LYS A 306 9.22 12.38 -2.97
CA LYS A 306 9.44 10.98 -3.39
C LYS A 306 8.28 10.46 -4.25
N ALA A 307 7.05 10.64 -3.77
CA ALA A 307 5.84 10.20 -4.49
C ALA A 307 5.62 10.97 -5.80
N ARG A 308 5.97 12.26 -5.85
CA ARG A 308 5.90 13.11 -7.04
C ARG A 308 6.89 12.65 -8.09
N LYS A 309 8.13 12.31 -7.69
CA LYS A 309 9.11 11.73 -8.62
C LYS A 309 8.57 10.43 -9.21
N TRP A 310 8.10 9.52 -8.36
CA TRP A 310 7.49 8.26 -8.79
C TRP A 310 6.32 8.48 -9.76
N PHE A 311 5.41 9.40 -9.44
CA PHE A 311 4.28 9.78 -10.30
C PHE A 311 4.75 10.21 -11.70
N PHE A 312 5.74 11.11 -11.78
CA PHE A 312 6.22 11.61 -13.07
C PHE A 312 7.08 10.62 -13.84
N ASP A 313 7.66 9.62 -13.19
CA ASP A 313 8.32 8.53 -13.88
C ASP A 313 7.28 7.64 -14.58
N LEU A 314 6.19 7.27 -13.89
CA LEU A 314 5.06 6.57 -14.51
C LEU A 314 4.34 7.41 -15.57
N TRP A 315 4.26 8.73 -15.37
CA TRP A 315 3.66 9.66 -16.33
C TRP A 315 4.39 9.65 -17.67
N LYS A 316 5.72 9.53 -17.68
CA LYS A 316 6.52 9.47 -18.92
C LYS A 316 6.29 8.18 -19.69
N ASP A 317 6.06 7.09 -18.98
CA ASP A 317 5.78 5.78 -19.56
C ASP A 317 4.32 5.68 -20.05
N ALA A 318 3.45 6.55 -19.53
CA ALA A 318 2.07 6.67 -19.95
C ALA A 318 1.94 7.48 -21.25
N GLY A 319 0.99 7.07 -22.11
CA GLY A 319 0.58 7.88 -23.24
C GLY A 319 -0.41 8.96 -22.80
N SER A 320 -0.33 10.15 -23.39
CA SER A 320 -1.38 11.16 -23.27
C SER A 320 -2.65 10.68 -24.00
N LEU A 321 -3.81 11.00 -23.43
CA LEU A 321 -5.08 10.99 -24.17
C LEU A 321 -5.14 12.14 -25.18
#